data_AF-A0A2H4Y9E3-F1
#
_entry.id   AF-A0A2H4Y9E3-F1
#
_cell.length_a   1.000
_cell.length_b   1.000
_cell.length_c   1.000
_cell.angle_alpha   90.00
_cell.angle_beta   90.00
_cell.angle_gamma   90.00
#
_symmetry.space_group_name_H-M   'P 1'
#
loop_
_entity.id
_entity.type
_entity.pdbx_description
1 polymer ?
#
loop_
_entity_poly.entity_id
_entity_poly.type
_entity_poly.pdbx_seq_one_letter_code
_entity_poly.pdbx_strand_id
1 'polypeptide(L)'
;MCAGEAAVADLAFAAKHAAAIQMAEMLPARRARSPNEPGGLSFGYCADMVQKMRVKPEDPVLYTLEVVACGTMLYDQIWLGSYMSGGVGFTQYATAAYTNDVLDDFTYYGYDYALNKYGADGTAPNDLATATDLATEVTLNGMECYEDYPTLLEDHFGGSQRAGILAAASACTTGIATGNAQVALSAWYMSMYLHKEGWGRLGFFGYDLQDQCGATNVCSYQGDEGCCLELRGANYPNYAMNVGHQGEYAGFTGAAHAGAHDAYCCNPLIKVCFADPSLVFDFSDIRKEYAKGAMRTFRPAGERSLVIPAG
;
A
#
# COMPACT_ATOMS: atom_id res chain seq x y z
N MET A 1 -16.23 -26.39 32.69
CA MET A 1 -14.78 -26.46 32.94
C MET A 1 -14.53 -25.98 34.36
N CYS A 2 -13.69 -26.66 35.14
CA CYS A 2 -13.31 -26.20 36.46
C CYS A 2 -12.34 -25.01 36.34
N ALA A 3 -12.47 -24.02 37.23
CA ALA A 3 -11.59 -22.86 37.23
C ALA A 3 -10.15 -23.27 37.62
N GLY A 4 -9.25 -23.34 36.64
CA GLY A 4 -7.84 -23.69 36.84
C GLY A 4 -7.50 -25.18 36.66
N GLU A 5 -8.34 -25.96 35.96
CA GLU A 5 -7.97 -27.33 35.58
C GLU A 5 -6.98 -27.39 34.41
N ALA A 6 -6.36 -28.56 34.17
CA ALA A 6 -5.36 -28.74 33.13
C ALA A 6 -5.85 -28.33 31.73
N ALA A 7 -7.11 -28.58 31.40
CA ALA A 7 -7.71 -28.19 30.12
C ALA A 7 -7.72 -26.66 29.88
N VAL A 8 -7.61 -25.84 30.94
CA VAL A 8 -7.48 -24.38 30.81
C VAL A 8 -6.15 -24.01 30.13
N ALA A 9 -5.09 -24.81 30.32
CA ALA A 9 -3.81 -24.57 29.66
C ALA A 9 -3.90 -24.76 28.13
N ASP A 10 -4.66 -25.76 27.67
CA ASP A 10 -4.88 -25.99 26.24
C ASP A 10 -5.60 -24.82 25.58
N LEU A 11 -6.61 -24.27 26.26
CA LEU A 11 -7.32 -23.06 25.81
C LEU A 11 -6.39 -21.85 25.76
N ALA A 12 -5.55 -21.67 26.79
CA ALA A 12 -4.61 -20.55 26.83
C ALA A 12 -3.56 -20.65 25.72
N PHE A 13 -3.07 -21.85 25.42
CA PHE A 13 -2.11 -22.07 24.35
C PHE A 13 -2.75 -21.85 22.97
N ALA A 14 -3.95 -22.37 22.75
CA ALA A 14 -4.69 -22.16 21.51
C ALA A 14 -4.97 -20.67 21.26
N ALA A 15 -5.49 -19.97 22.26
CA ALA A 15 -5.87 -18.56 22.16
C ALA A 15 -4.68 -17.60 21.99
N LYS A 16 -3.47 -17.99 22.42
CA LYS A 16 -2.29 -17.12 22.40
C LYS A 16 -1.24 -17.50 21.35
N HIS A 17 -1.28 -18.73 20.83
CA HIS A 17 -0.27 -19.23 19.90
C HIS A 17 -0.90 -20.09 18.79
N ALA A 18 -1.44 -21.27 19.12
CA ALA A 18 -1.73 -22.29 18.10
C ALA A 18 -2.83 -21.92 17.10
N ALA A 19 -3.76 -21.05 17.49
CA ALA A 19 -4.88 -20.63 16.65
C ALA A 19 -5.02 -19.10 16.57
N ALA A 20 -4.04 -18.35 17.09
CA ALA A 20 -4.08 -16.90 17.07
C ALA A 20 -3.55 -16.38 15.73
N ILE A 21 -4.32 -15.53 15.06
CA ILE A 21 -3.84 -14.75 13.91
C ILE A 21 -3.63 -13.33 14.41
N GLN A 22 -2.38 -12.91 14.44
CA GLN A 22 -1.99 -11.53 14.72
C GLN A 22 -2.14 -10.69 13.44
N MET A 23 -2.32 -9.38 13.60
CA MET A 23 -2.30 -8.46 12.46
C MET A 23 -0.89 -8.32 11.89
N ALA A 24 0.13 -8.39 12.74
CA ALA A 24 1.51 -8.16 12.37
C ALA A 24 2.47 -8.93 13.28
N GLU A 25 3.60 -9.35 12.72
CA GLU A 25 4.66 -10.03 13.47
C GLU A 25 5.54 -9.07 14.28
N MET A 26 6.29 -9.62 15.24
CA MET A 26 7.28 -8.83 16.01
C MET A 26 8.46 -8.37 15.14
N LEU A 27 9.12 -7.28 15.53
CA LEU A 27 10.22 -6.69 14.76
C LEU A 27 11.63 -7.00 15.31
N PRO A 28 12.65 -7.04 14.43
CA PRO A 28 14.05 -7.19 14.83
C PRO A 28 14.55 -6.10 15.76
N ALA A 29 15.58 -6.42 16.56
CA ALA A 29 16.05 -5.61 17.69
C ALA A 29 16.31 -4.13 17.39
N ARG A 30 16.83 -3.78 16.20
CA ARG A 30 17.11 -2.38 15.81
C ARG A 30 15.86 -1.51 15.81
N ARG A 31 14.70 -2.11 15.56
CA ARG A 31 13.37 -1.48 15.47
C ARG A 31 12.36 -2.27 16.29
N ALA A 32 12.80 -2.75 17.46
CA ALA A 32 12.05 -3.69 18.29
C ALA A 32 10.62 -3.19 18.58
N ARG A 33 9.65 -4.00 18.21
CA ARG A 33 8.22 -3.78 18.42
C ARG A 33 7.53 -5.11 18.65
N SER A 34 6.48 -5.10 19.46
CA SER A 34 5.61 -6.24 19.69
C SER A 34 4.82 -6.60 18.42
N PRO A 35 4.16 -7.76 18.38
CA PRO A 35 3.13 -8.04 17.38
C PRO A 35 2.07 -6.92 17.31
N ASN A 36 1.35 -6.87 16.18
CA ASN A 36 0.29 -5.91 15.86
C ASN A 36 0.76 -4.46 15.69
N GLU A 37 2.04 -4.23 15.42
CA GLU A 37 2.59 -2.91 15.11
C GLU A 37 2.80 -2.76 13.58
N PRO A 38 2.65 -1.54 13.02
CA PRO A 38 2.62 -1.34 11.56
C PRO A 38 3.81 -1.94 10.81
N GLY A 39 5.01 -1.89 11.41
CA GLY A 39 6.22 -2.39 10.77
C GLY A 39 6.19 -3.89 10.44
N GLY A 40 5.36 -4.69 11.11
CA GLY A 40 5.22 -6.12 10.89
C GLY A 40 3.99 -6.51 10.06
N LEU A 41 3.17 -5.55 9.63
CA LEU A 41 1.98 -5.77 8.82
C LEU A 41 2.40 -5.97 7.36
N SER A 42 2.02 -7.10 6.76
CA SER A 42 2.30 -7.36 5.34
C SER A 42 1.42 -6.50 4.43
N PHE A 43 1.90 -6.25 3.22
CA PHE A 43 1.16 -5.50 2.21
C PHE A 43 -0.15 -6.18 1.82
N GLY A 44 -0.15 -7.52 1.73
CA GLY A 44 -1.36 -8.29 1.50
C GLY A 44 -2.39 -8.16 2.64
N TYR A 45 -1.95 -8.14 3.90
CA TYR A 45 -2.87 -7.91 5.02
C TYR A 45 -3.43 -6.49 5.01
N CYS A 46 -2.61 -5.48 4.69
CA CYS A 46 -3.08 -4.11 4.50
C CYS A 46 -4.14 -4.02 3.40
N ALA A 47 -3.92 -4.67 2.26
CA ALA A 47 -4.92 -4.75 1.18
C ALA A 47 -6.19 -5.53 1.57
N ASP A 48 -6.05 -6.54 2.44
CA ASP A 48 -7.18 -7.31 2.97
C ASP A 48 -8.04 -6.53 3.95
N MET A 49 -7.46 -5.62 4.73
CA MET A 49 -8.20 -4.74 5.64
C MET A 49 -9.19 -3.85 4.88
N VAL A 50 -8.81 -3.35 3.70
CA VAL A 50 -9.66 -2.44 2.91
C VAL A 50 -10.84 -3.18 2.26
N GLN A 51 -12.02 -2.60 2.41
CA GLN A 51 -13.30 -3.22 2.07
C GLN A 51 -13.95 -2.64 0.80
N LYS A 52 -13.26 -1.76 0.05
CA LYS A 52 -13.86 -1.11 -1.12
C LYS A 52 -14.32 -2.10 -2.18
N MET A 53 -13.51 -3.14 -2.45
CA MET A 53 -13.81 -4.17 -3.46
C MET A 53 -15.15 -4.89 -3.21
N ARG A 54 -15.54 -5.16 -1.96
CA ARG A 54 -16.83 -5.82 -1.68
C ARG A 54 -18.04 -4.90 -1.86
N VAL A 55 -17.83 -3.59 -1.94
CA VAL A 55 -18.88 -2.58 -2.10
C VAL A 55 -18.98 -2.12 -3.56
N LYS A 56 -17.86 -2.02 -4.26
CA LYS A 56 -17.77 -1.55 -5.65
C LYS A 56 -16.82 -2.43 -6.46
N PRO A 57 -17.18 -3.71 -6.72
CA PRO A 57 -16.30 -4.68 -7.38
C PRO A 57 -16.04 -4.38 -8.86
N GLU A 58 -16.88 -3.58 -9.49
CA GLU A 58 -16.79 -3.22 -10.92
C GLU A 58 -15.69 -2.20 -11.23
N ASP A 59 -15.03 -1.64 -10.20
CA ASP A 59 -14.04 -0.58 -10.32
C ASP A 59 -12.74 -0.97 -9.60
N PRO A 60 -11.86 -1.75 -10.27
CA PRO A 60 -10.64 -2.27 -9.68
C PRO A 60 -9.64 -1.15 -9.35
N VAL A 61 -9.65 -0.05 -10.11
CA VAL A 61 -8.82 1.13 -9.87
C VAL A 61 -9.22 1.79 -8.56
N LEU A 62 -10.51 2.07 -8.34
CA LEU A 62 -10.95 2.69 -7.09
C LEU A 62 -10.65 1.84 -5.86
N TYR A 63 -10.82 0.51 -5.91
CA TYR A 63 -10.38 -0.34 -4.80
C TYR A 63 -8.88 -0.20 -4.54
N THR A 64 -8.07 -0.29 -5.60
CA THR A 64 -6.61 -0.19 -5.52
C THR A 64 -6.17 1.11 -4.85
N LEU A 65 -6.78 2.24 -5.21
CA LEU A 65 -6.43 3.55 -4.66
C LEU A 65 -6.90 3.75 -3.22
N GLU A 66 -7.99 3.11 -2.79
CA GLU A 66 -8.35 3.05 -1.37
C GLU A 66 -7.32 2.23 -0.56
N VAL A 67 -6.73 1.19 -1.16
CA VAL A 67 -5.61 0.46 -0.54
C VAL A 67 -4.36 1.33 -0.45
N VAL A 68 -4.01 2.08 -1.51
CA VAL A 68 -2.91 3.05 -1.47
C VAL A 68 -3.13 4.07 -0.36
N ALA A 69 -4.33 4.65 -0.25
CA ALA A 69 -4.65 5.62 0.79
C ALA A 69 -4.48 5.03 2.21
N CYS A 70 -5.00 3.81 2.43
CA CYS A 70 -4.85 3.11 3.71
C CYS A 70 -3.38 2.87 4.05
N GLY A 71 -2.62 2.34 3.08
CA GLY A 71 -1.23 1.99 3.24
C GLY A 71 -0.36 3.22 3.48
N THR A 72 -0.48 4.27 2.67
CA THR A 72 0.38 5.46 2.76
C THR A 72 0.16 6.21 4.07
N MET A 73 -1.09 6.34 4.53
CA MET A 73 -1.35 6.93 5.85
C MET A 73 -0.71 6.10 6.97
N LEU A 74 -0.92 4.78 6.96
CA LEU A 74 -0.41 3.89 8.01
C LEU A 74 1.12 3.80 8.00
N TYR A 75 1.70 3.54 6.84
CA TYR A 75 3.12 3.27 6.67
C TYR A 75 3.98 4.54 6.65
N ASP A 76 3.56 5.60 5.97
CA ASP A 76 4.38 6.81 5.89
C ASP A 76 4.10 7.77 7.03
N GLN A 77 2.83 8.05 7.35
CA GLN A 77 2.53 9.06 8.37
C GLN A 77 2.68 8.53 9.79
N ILE A 78 2.09 7.36 10.07
CA ILE A 78 2.13 6.78 11.43
C ILE A 78 3.45 6.02 11.64
N TRP A 79 3.76 5.04 10.80
CA TRP A 79 4.92 4.18 11.03
C TRP A 79 6.25 4.92 10.81
N LEU A 80 6.54 5.34 9.59
CA LEU A 80 7.81 6.02 9.30
C LEU A 80 7.85 7.41 9.94
N GLY A 81 6.76 8.17 9.83
CA GLY A 81 6.66 9.56 10.27
C GLY A 81 6.50 9.78 11.76
N SER A 82 6.20 8.73 12.53
CA SER A 82 6.13 8.79 13.99
C SER A 82 6.96 7.72 14.66
N TYR A 83 6.62 6.43 14.48
CA TYR A 83 7.27 5.33 15.19
C TYR A 83 8.78 5.22 14.94
N MET A 84 9.20 5.51 13.71
CA MET A 84 10.60 5.40 13.26
C MET A 84 11.31 6.75 13.16
N SER A 85 10.60 7.87 13.35
CA SER A 85 11.19 9.21 13.34
C SER A 85 10.51 10.14 14.36
N GLY A 86 9.43 10.82 13.99
CA GLY A 86 8.69 11.79 14.80
C GLY A 86 8.91 13.26 14.40
N GLY A 87 8.19 14.16 15.08
CA GLY A 87 8.23 15.61 14.81
C GLY A 87 7.10 16.06 13.88
N VAL A 88 7.42 16.92 12.91
CA VAL A 88 6.45 17.36 11.88
C VAL A 88 5.95 16.17 11.05
N GLY A 89 6.83 15.19 10.81
CA GLY A 89 6.48 13.95 10.14
C GLY A 89 6.36 14.08 8.62
N PHE A 90 5.61 13.16 8.03
CA PHE A 90 5.63 12.87 6.59
C PHE A 90 4.28 13.03 5.90
N THR A 91 3.44 13.95 6.40
CA THR A 91 2.08 14.17 5.89
C THR A 91 2.05 14.32 4.37
N GLN A 92 2.86 15.21 3.80
CA GLN A 92 2.80 15.49 2.37
C GLN A 92 3.47 14.43 1.48
N TYR A 93 4.34 13.57 2.05
CA TYR A 93 4.77 12.38 1.32
C TYR A 93 3.59 11.45 1.06
N ALA A 94 2.75 11.23 2.09
CA ALA A 94 1.60 10.36 1.99
C ALA A 94 0.42 11.00 1.22
N THR A 95 0.08 12.27 1.49
CA THR A 95 -1.11 12.90 0.89
C THR A 95 -1.05 12.96 -0.62
N ALA A 96 0.15 13.07 -1.21
CA ALA A 96 0.33 13.04 -2.66
C ALA A 96 -0.34 11.80 -3.32
N ALA A 97 -0.45 10.69 -2.59
CA ALA A 97 -1.03 9.45 -3.08
C ALA A 97 -2.55 9.33 -2.87
N TYR A 98 -3.19 10.27 -2.16
CA TYR A 98 -4.63 10.21 -1.87
C TYR A 98 -5.36 11.56 -1.94
N THR A 99 -4.72 12.60 -2.49
CA THR A 99 -5.32 13.93 -2.67
C THR A 99 -5.27 14.40 -4.11
N ASN A 100 -6.16 15.33 -4.45
CA ASN A 100 -6.20 16.06 -5.71
C ASN A 100 -6.40 15.18 -6.96
N ASP A 101 -6.80 13.91 -6.77
CA ASP A 101 -7.07 12.90 -7.80
C ASP A 101 -5.93 12.71 -8.81
N VAL A 102 -4.69 13.06 -8.45
CA VAL A 102 -3.53 12.95 -9.35
C VAL A 102 -3.19 11.49 -9.63
N LEU A 103 -3.06 10.68 -8.57
CA LEU A 103 -2.82 9.25 -8.73
C LEU A 103 -4.02 8.56 -9.38
N ASP A 104 -5.25 9.02 -9.09
CA ASP A 104 -6.45 8.54 -9.74
C ASP A 104 -6.38 8.74 -11.25
N ASP A 105 -6.13 9.96 -11.72
CA ASP A 105 -6.03 10.30 -13.14
C ASP A 105 -5.02 9.41 -13.88
N PHE A 106 -3.79 9.31 -13.35
CA PHE A 106 -2.74 8.51 -14.00
C PHE A 106 -3.04 7.01 -14.01
N THR A 107 -3.68 6.50 -12.96
CA THR A 107 -4.04 5.08 -12.87
C THR A 107 -5.22 4.75 -13.78
N TYR A 108 -6.21 5.64 -13.91
CA TYR A 108 -7.30 5.46 -14.88
C TYR A 108 -6.83 5.57 -16.32
N TYR A 109 -5.91 6.50 -16.64
CA TYR A 109 -5.25 6.53 -17.94
C TYR A 109 -4.58 5.18 -18.28
N GLY A 110 -3.77 4.67 -17.35
CA GLY A 110 -3.10 3.40 -17.52
C GLY A 110 -4.07 2.23 -17.66
N TYR A 111 -5.14 2.23 -16.88
CA TYR A 111 -6.20 1.22 -16.95
C TYR A 111 -6.86 1.18 -18.33
N ASP A 112 -7.25 2.34 -18.86
CA ASP A 112 -7.84 2.43 -20.20
C ASP A 112 -6.86 1.98 -21.29
N TYR A 113 -5.58 2.36 -21.18
CA TYR A 113 -4.54 1.88 -22.10
C TYR A 113 -4.41 0.36 -22.07
N ALA A 114 -4.32 -0.23 -20.88
CA ALA A 114 -4.18 -1.67 -20.70
C ALA A 114 -5.41 -2.42 -21.25
N LEU A 115 -6.62 -1.93 -20.96
CA LEU A 115 -7.87 -2.53 -21.43
C LEU A 115 -7.95 -2.54 -22.96
N ASN A 116 -7.55 -1.43 -23.60
CA ASN A 116 -7.55 -1.32 -25.07
C ASN A 116 -6.52 -2.23 -25.73
N LYS A 117 -5.37 -2.47 -25.09
CA LYS A 117 -4.25 -3.22 -25.66
C LYS A 117 -4.27 -4.71 -25.36
N TYR A 118 -4.54 -5.06 -24.11
CA TYR A 118 -4.45 -6.42 -23.59
C TYR A 118 -5.81 -7.08 -23.38
N GLY A 119 -6.89 -6.29 -23.31
CA GLY A 119 -8.24 -6.78 -23.07
C GLY A 119 -8.61 -6.75 -21.60
N ALA A 120 -9.51 -7.65 -21.19
CA ALA A 120 -10.06 -7.68 -19.84
C ALA A 120 -8.98 -7.82 -18.76
N ASP A 121 -9.32 -7.39 -17.54
CA ASP A 121 -8.43 -7.49 -16.38
C ASP A 121 -7.87 -8.91 -16.21
N GLY A 122 -6.61 -9.01 -15.76
CA GLY A 122 -5.93 -10.29 -15.53
C GLY A 122 -5.59 -11.10 -16.80
N THR A 123 -5.84 -10.58 -18.00
CA THR A 123 -5.57 -11.30 -19.26
C THR A 123 -4.25 -10.93 -19.94
N ALA A 124 -3.60 -9.84 -19.51
CA ALA A 124 -2.30 -9.46 -20.06
C ALA A 124 -1.22 -10.51 -19.70
N PRO A 125 -0.23 -10.77 -20.57
CA PRO A 125 0.82 -11.73 -20.28
C PRO A 125 1.60 -11.42 -19.00
N ASN A 126 1.86 -12.46 -18.21
CA ASN A 126 2.64 -12.38 -16.98
C ASN A 126 4.15 -12.40 -17.27
N ASP A 127 4.66 -11.35 -17.93
CA ASP A 127 6.06 -11.25 -18.31
C ASP A 127 6.65 -9.84 -18.17
N LEU A 128 7.98 -9.76 -18.27
CA LEU A 128 8.72 -8.50 -18.17
C LEU A 128 8.38 -7.54 -19.33
N ALA A 129 7.99 -8.06 -20.49
CA ALA A 129 7.62 -7.23 -21.64
C ALA A 129 6.36 -6.42 -21.34
N THR A 130 5.36 -7.04 -20.72
CA THR A 130 4.12 -6.39 -20.28
C THR A 130 4.40 -5.36 -19.18
N ALA A 131 5.23 -5.70 -18.18
CA ALA A 131 5.66 -4.73 -17.17
C ALA A 131 6.39 -3.53 -17.77
N THR A 132 7.30 -3.77 -18.73
CA THR A 132 8.07 -2.72 -19.39
C THR A 132 7.17 -1.81 -20.22
N ASP A 133 6.22 -2.38 -20.96
CA ASP A 133 5.28 -1.64 -21.79
C ASP A 133 4.40 -0.70 -20.95
N LEU A 134 3.67 -1.25 -19.99
CA LEU A 134 2.76 -0.48 -19.14
C LEU A 134 3.51 0.53 -18.27
N ALA A 135 4.67 0.17 -17.71
CA ALA A 135 5.47 1.12 -16.96
C ALA A 135 5.98 2.27 -17.85
N THR A 136 6.42 1.98 -19.07
CA THR A 136 6.92 3.03 -19.97
C THR A 136 5.81 3.98 -20.36
N GLU A 137 4.68 3.46 -20.82
CA GLU A 137 3.53 4.26 -21.25
C GLU A 137 3.01 5.15 -20.11
N VAL A 138 2.68 4.55 -18.96
CA VAL A 138 2.06 5.29 -17.85
C VAL A 138 3.04 6.27 -17.20
N THR A 139 4.32 5.92 -17.11
CA THR A 139 5.33 6.84 -16.58
C THR A 139 5.50 8.05 -17.48
N LEU A 140 5.62 7.86 -18.81
CA LEU A 140 5.79 8.96 -19.75
C LEU A 140 4.56 9.87 -19.76
N ASN A 141 3.35 9.30 -19.78
CA ASN A 141 2.12 10.10 -19.69
C ASN A 141 2.08 10.94 -18.41
N GLY A 142 2.33 10.35 -17.24
CA GLY A 142 2.32 11.11 -16.00
C GLY A 142 3.43 12.17 -15.94
N MET A 143 4.60 11.90 -16.53
CA MET A 143 5.67 12.90 -16.66
C MET A 143 5.24 14.08 -17.54
N GLU A 144 4.63 13.81 -18.69
CA GLU A 144 4.05 14.84 -19.56
C GLU A 144 3.01 15.68 -18.80
N CYS A 145 2.15 15.07 -17.98
CA CYS A 145 1.21 15.82 -17.15
C CYS A 145 1.90 16.79 -16.17
N TYR A 146 2.99 16.38 -15.51
CA TYR A 146 3.76 17.29 -14.65
C TYR A 146 4.46 18.40 -15.44
N GLU A 147 4.84 18.16 -16.70
CA GLU A 147 5.47 19.14 -17.58
C GLU A 147 4.46 20.16 -18.15
N ASP A 148 3.29 19.67 -18.58
CA ASP A 148 2.23 20.47 -19.21
C ASP A 148 1.44 21.30 -18.21
N TYR A 149 1.33 20.83 -16.96
CA TYR A 149 0.58 21.51 -15.90
C TYR A 149 1.52 21.96 -14.76
N PRO A 150 2.12 23.17 -14.85
CA PRO A 150 3.04 23.67 -13.83
C PRO A 150 2.45 23.70 -12.40
N THR A 151 1.14 23.87 -12.27
CA THR A 151 0.45 23.83 -10.97
C THR A 151 0.45 22.43 -10.35
N LEU A 152 0.43 21.38 -11.18
CA LEU A 152 0.56 20.00 -10.71
C LEU A 152 1.99 19.72 -10.21
N LEU A 153 2.99 20.22 -10.92
CA LEU A 153 4.39 20.16 -10.49
C LEU A 153 4.64 20.96 -9.20
N GLU A 154 3.95 22.09 -9.03
CA GLU A 154 4.00 22.90 -7.80
C GLU A 154 3.30 22.20 -6.62
N ASP A 155 2.16 21.57 -6.85
CA ASP A 155 1.43 20.81 -5.82
C ASP A 155 2.25 19.61 -5.33
N HIS A 156 2.78 18.82 -6.25
CA HIS A 156 3.77 17.77 -5.96
C HIS A 156 5.20 18.31 -6.09
N PHE A 157 5.53 19.34 -5.32
CA PHE A 157 6.84 20.01 -5.34
C PHE A 157 8.00 19.05 -5.03
N GLY A 158 7.79 18.04 -4.20
CA GLY A 158 8.79 17.06 -3.80
C GLY A 158 9.01 16.00 -4.87
N GLY A 159 10.26 15.78 -5.27
CA GLY A 159 10.60 14.73 -6.25
C GLY A 159 10.15 13.34 -5.85
N SER A 160 10.21 13.02 -4.55
CA SER A 160 9.76 11.73 -4.00
C SER A 160 8.26 11.52 -4.14
N GLN A 161 7.46 12.58 -4.03
CA GLN A 161 6.01 12.49 -4.23
C GLN A 161 5.76 12.08 -5.68
N ARG A 162 6.34 12.80 -6.64
CA ARG A 162 6.19 12.48 -8.06
C ARG A 162 6.71 11.08 -8.40
N ALA A 163 7.83 10.68 -7.81
CA ALA A 163 8.39 9.34 -8.01
C ALA A 163 7.43 8.25 -7.56
N GLY A 164 6.89 8.36 -6.35
CA GLY A 164 5.89 7.44 -5.83
C GLY A 164 4.63 7.40 -6.69
N ILE A 165 4.11 8.55 -7.12
CA ILE A 165 2.86 8.63 -7.90
C ILE A 165 3.01 8.02 -9.30
N LEU A 166 4.09 8.34 -10.03
CA LEU A 166 4.33 7.79 -11.37
C LEU A 166 4.50 6.26 -11.33
N ALA A 167 5.28 5.78 -10.36
CA ALA A 167 5.53 4.35 -10.19
C ALA A 167 4.29 3.61 -9.67
N ALA A 168 3.51 4.22 -8.77
CA ALA A 168 2.26 3.65 -8.28
C ALA A 168 1.26 3.47 -9.41
N ALA A 169 1.04 4.49 -10.25
CA ALA A 169 0.13 4.39 -11.39
C ALA A 169 0.57 3.28 -12.35
N SER A 170 1.87 3.22 -12.67
CA SER A 170 2.47 2.19 -13.52
C SER A 170 2.26 0.77 -12.97
N ALA A 171 2.55 0.58 -11.68
CA ALA A 171 2.46 -0.72 -11.01
C ALA A 171 1.02 -1.15 -10.78
N CYS A 172 0.12 -0.24 -10.39
CA CYS A 172 -1.31 -0.52 -10.21
C CYS A 172 -1.94 -0.94 -11.54
N THR A 173 -1.66 -0.20 -12.61
CA THR A 173 -2.09 -0.54 -13.97
C THR A 173 -1.61 -1.94 -14.36
N THR A 174 -0.32 -2.21 -14.17
CA THR A 174 0.27 -3.51 -14.47
C THR A 174 -0.33 -4.64 -13.64
N GLY A 175 -0.58 -4.40 -12.35
CA GLY A 175 -1.23 -5.35 -11.46
C GLY A 175 -2.62 -5.73 -11.94
N ILE A 176 -3.48 -4.74 -12.25
CA ILE A 176 -4.83 -4.99 -12.75
C ILE A 176 -4.78 -5.74 -14.10
N ALA A 177 -3.92 -5.31 -15.02
CA ALA A 177 -3.83 -5.91 -16.35
C ALA A 177 -3.39 -7.38 -16.33
N THR A 178 -2.43 -7.72 -15.46
CA THR A 178 -1.75 -9.03 -15.46
C THR A 178 -2.30 -10.00 -14.41
N GLY A 179 -2.96 -9.47 -13.37
CA GLY A 179 -3.37 -10.26 -12.21
C GLY A 179 -2.18 -10.74 -11.37
N ASN A 180 -1.01 -10.10 -11.46
CA ASN A 180 0.22 -10.58 -10.81
C ASN A 180 1.04 -9.46 -10.15
N ALA A 181 1.19 -9.55 -8.82
CA ALA A 181 1.86 -8.54 -8.01
C ALA A 181 3.37 -8.43 -8.25
N GLN A 182 4.03 -9.50 -8.72
CA GLN A 182 5.47 -9.45 -9.03
C GLN A 182 5.75 -8.80 -10.38
N VAL A 183 4.83 -8.93 -11.34
CA VAL A 183 4.91 -8.20 -12.61
C VAL A 183 4.67 -6.71 -12.35
N ALA A 184 3.68 -6.39 -11.50
CA ALA A 184 3.46 -5.02 -11.00
C ALA A 184 4.69 -4.43 -10.29
N LEU A 185 5.35 -5.21 -9.44
CA LEU A 185 6.59 -4.78 -8.77
C LEU A 185 7.73 -4.51 -9.76
N SER A 186 7.81 -5.28 -10.85
CA SER A 186 8.77 -4.99 -11.93
C SER A 186 8.45 -3.67 -12.62
N ALA A 187 7.17 -3.37 -12.85
CA ALA A 187 6.72 -2.12 -13.45
C ALA A 187 7.02 -0.89 -12.55
N TRP A 188 6.86 -1.03 -11.23
CA TRP A 188 7.27 0.00 -10.27
C TRP A 188 8.74 0.39 -10.47
N TYR A 189 9.65 -0.59 -10.45
CA TYR A 189 11.08 -0.31 -10.56
C TYR A 189 11.47 0.21 -11.94
N MET A 190 10.81 -0.26 -13.01
CA MET A 190 11.02 0.28 -14.36
C MET A 190 10.62 1.77 -14.44
N SER A 191 9.48 2.13 -13.84
CA SER A 191 9.03 3.53 -13.75
C SER A 191 10.05 4.42 -13.05
N MET A 192 10.61 3.96 -11.93
CA MET A 192 11.65 4.70 -11.19
C MET A 192 12.89 4.99 -12.04
N TYR A 193 13.32 4.01 -12.84
CA TYR A 193 14.48 4.18 -13.72
C TYR A 193 14.20 5.15 -14.86
N LEU A 194 13.04 5.04 -15.51
CA LEU A 194 12.63 5.94 -16.58
C LEU A 194 12.52 7.38 -16.10
N HIS A 195 11.87 7.60 -14.96
CA HIS A 195 11.74 8.92 -14.34
C HIS A 195 13.13 9.51 -14.05
N LYS A 196 14.01 8.76 -13.41
CA LYS A 196 15.36 9.21 -13.06
C LYS A 196 16.13 9.69 -14.28
N GLU A 197 16.11 8.93 -15.37
CA GLU A 197 16.80 9.28 -16.61
C GLU A 197 16.11 10.42 -17.36
N GLY A 198 14.77 10.45 -17.40
CA GLY A 198 14.02 11.47 -18.14
C GLY A 198 14.13 12.87 -17.54
N TRP A 199 14.12 13.01 -16.21
CA TRP A 199 14.24 14.33 -15.55
C TRP A 199 15.61 14.62 -14.93
N GLY A 200 16.54 13.66 -14.95
CA GLY A 200 17.84 13.78 -14.28
C GLY A 200 17.73 13.94 -12.75
N ARG A 201 16.58 13.55 -12.16
CA ARG A 201 16.27 13.60 -10.73
C ARG A 201 15.20 12.55 -10.40
N LEU A 202 15.09 12.20 -9.12
CA LEU A 202 14.06 11.29 -8.62
C LEU A 202 13.53 11.80 -7.28
N GLY A 203 13.88 11.17 -6.16
CA GLY A 203 13.44 11.54 -4.81
C GLY A 203 14.51 12.17 -3.93
N PHE A 204 14.26 12.13 -2.62
CA PHE A 204 15.19 12.60 -1.57
C PHE A 204 16.45 11.72 -1.48
N PHE A 205 17.42 12.14 -0.65
CA PHE A 205 18.65 11.38 -0.42
C PHE A 205 18.35 9.96 0.11
N GLY A 206 18.60 8.95 -0.71
CA GLY A 206 18.36 7.55 -0.36
C GLY A 206 16.93 7.07 -0.58
N TYR A 207 16.08 7.88 -1.24
CA TYR A 207 14.75 7.44 -1.71
C TYR A 207 14.86 6.13 -2.49
N ASP A 208 15.79 6.08 -3.43
CA ASP A 208 15.96 4.97 -4.37
C ASP A 208 16.82 3.81 -3.86
N LEU A 209 17.04 3.69 -2.54
CA LEU A 209 17.75 2.53 -1.99
C LEU A 209 17.07 1.23 -2.43
N GLN A 210 15.76 1.14 -2.22
CA GLN A 210 15.00 -0.05 -2.60
C GLN A 210 14.80 -0.15 -4.09
N ASP A 211 14.72 0.98 -4.81
CA ASP A 211 14.51 0.97 -6.25
C ASP A 211 15.76 0.50 -7.00
N GLN A 212 16.97 0.86 -6.54
CA GLN A 212 18.22 0.34 -7.11
C GLN A 212 18.44 -1.15 -6.81
N CYS A 213 17.99 -1.63 -5.64
CA CYS A 213 17.95 -3.07 -5.33
C CYS A 213 16.80 -3.81 -6.01
N GLY A 214 15.82 -3.08 -6.54
CA GLY A 214 14.50 -3.59 -6.86
C GLY A 214 14.51 -4.66 -7.93
N ALA A 215 15.03 -4.35 -9.11
CA ALA A 215 15.02 -5.23 -10.27
C ALA A 215 15.68 -6.60 -10.00
N THR A 216 16.77 -6.65 -9.23
CA THR A 216 17.43 -7.92 -8.88
C THR A 216 16.63 -8.74 -7.87
N ASN A 217 15.86 -8.07 -7.01
CA ASN A 217 15.17 -8.69 -5.88
C ASN A 217 13.70 -9.03 -6.15
N VAL A 218 13.10 -8.62 -7.28
CA VAL A 218 11.72 -9.00 -7.63
C VAL A 218 11.57 -10.52 -7.68
N CYS A 219 12.41 -11.18 -8.49
CA CYS A 219 12.38 -12.62 -8.73
C CYS A 219 13.52 -13.36 -8.03
N SER A 220 14.21 -12.73 -7.07
CA SER A 220 15.21 -13.43 -6.27
C SER A 220 14.53 -14.52 -5.45
N TYR A 221 15.28 -15.57 -5.14
CA TYR A 221 14.90 -16.68 -4.26
C TYR A 221 15.90 -16.83 -3.11
N GLN A 222 16.84 -15.89 -2.96
CA GLN A 222 17.79 -15.89 -1.86
C GLN A 222 17.08 -15.54 -0.54
N GLY A 223 17.69 -15.93 0.59
CA GLY A 223 17.02 -15.98 1.89
C GLY A 223 16.30 -14.70 2.32
N ASP A 224 16.97 -13.55 2.28
CA ASP A 224 16.41 -12.24 2.70
C ASP A 224 16.07 -11.31 1.52
N GLU A 225 16.17 -11.82 0.28
CA GLU A 225 15.82 -11.09 -0.94
C GLU A 225 14.49 -11.58 -1.53
N GLY A 226 14.27 -12.89 -1.59
CA GLY A 226 13.16 -13.48 -2.32
C GLY A 226 11.87 -13.57 -1.51
N CYS A 227 10.83 -12.86 -1.95
CA CYS A 227 9.49 -12.95 -1.35
C CYS A 227 8.40 -12.48 -2.32
N CYS A 228 7.24 -13.13 -2.31
CA CYS A 228 6.00 -12.64 -2.94
C CYS A 228 5.63 -11.27 -2.35
N LEU A 229 5.21 -10.31 -3.18
CA LEU A 229 4.95 -8.95 -2.73
C LEU A 229 3.89 -8.91 -1.61
N GLU A 230 2.86 -9.75 -1.72
CA GLU A 230 1.79 -9.94 -0.75
C GLU A 230 2.32 -10.21 0.67
N LEU A 231 3.47 -10.90 0.75
CA LEU A 231 4.14 -11.30 1.99
C LEU A 231 5.27 -10.34 2.40
N ARG A 232 5.65 -9.41 1.53
CA ARG A 232 6.55 -8.31 1.90
C ARG A 232 5.81 -7.34 2.82
N GLY A 233 6.56 -6.42 3.40
CA GLY A 233 6.03 -5.40 4.29
C GLY A 233 7.14 -4.43 4.67
N ALA A 234 6.83 -3.55 5.63
CA ALA A 234 7.77 -2.57 6.17
C ALA A 234 9.02 -3.19 6.85
N ASN A 235 9.06 -4.52 7.04
CA ASN A 235 10.23 -5.22 7.57
C ASN A 235 11.06 -5.97 6.51
N TYR A 236 10.61 -6.03 5.24
CA TYR A 236 11.44 -6.53 4.14
C TYR A 236 12.71 -5.67 4.04
N PRO A 237 13.93 -6.25 3.91
CA PRO A 237 15.16 -5.52 4.22
C PRO A 237 15.33 -4.18 3.49
N ASN A 238 15.04 -4.14 2.19
CA ASN A 238 15.17 -2.91 1.41
C ASN A 238 14.09 -1.87 1.74
N TYR A 239 12.93 -2.28 2.26
CA TYR A 239 11.76 -1.41 2.41
C TYR A 239 11.69 -0.74 3.79
N ALA A 240 12.61 -1.07 4.70
CA ALA A 240 12.44 -0.80 6.12
C ALA A 240 12.72 0.65 6.58
N MET A 241 12.88 1.60 5.65
CA MET A 241 13.43 2.93 5.98
C MET A 241 12.77 4.12 5.27
N ASN A 242 12.24 3.94 4.06
CA ASN A 242 11.97 5.07 3.17
C ASN A 242 10.46 5.25 2.91
N VAL A 243 10.01 6.51 2.93
CA VAL A 243 8.66 6.95 2.57
C VAL A 243 8.41 6.90 1.06
N GLY A 244 7.15 6.94 0.63
CA GLY A 244 6.71 6.99 -0.77
C GLY A 244 6.80 5.64 -1.49
N HIS A 245 6.63 4.54 -0.75
CA HIS A 245 6.72 3.19 -1.31
C HIS A 245 5.75 2.20 -0.66
N GLN A 246 5.76 2.09 0.67
CA GLN A 246 5.11 0.98 1.38
C GLN A 246 3.58 0.96 1.18
N GLY A 247 2.96 2.14 1.12
CA GLY A 247 1.52 2.23 0.89
C GLY A 247 1.13 1.93 -0.54
N GLU A 248 1.96 2.37 -1.48
CA GLU A 248 1.84 2.11 -2.89
C GLU A 248 2.01 0.62 -3.19
N TYR A 249 2.98 -0.05 -2.53
CA TYR A 249 3.20 -1.50 -2.59
C TYR A 249 1.98 -2.31 -2.13
N ALA A 250 1.32 -1.86 -1.05
CA ALA A 250 0.03 -2.43 -0.66
C ALA A 250 -1.04 -2.19 -1.73
N GLY A 251 -1.07 -0.99 -2.31
CA GLY A 251 -1.93 -0.64 -3.44
C GLY A 251 -1.84 -1.63 -4.58
N PHE A 252 -0.66 -1.79 -5.19
CA PHE A 252 -0.54 -2.69 -6.35
C PHE A 252 -0.48 -4.19 -6.00
N THR A 253 -0.33 -4.52 -4.71
CA THR A 253 -0.75 -5.85 -4.22
C THR A 253 -2.25 -6.03 -4.40
N GLY A 254 -3.07 -5.07 -3.93
CA GLY A 254 -4.51 -5.06 -4.15
C GLY A 254 -4.89 -5.06 -5.63
N ALA A 255 -4.20 -4.27 -6.45
CA ALA A 255 -4.40 -4.19 -7.89
C ALA A 255 -4.30 -5.56 -8.59
N ALA A 256 -3.28 -6.35 -8.26
CA ALA A 256 -3.08 -7.67 -8.83
C ALA A 256 -4.26 -8.61 -8.53
N HIS A 257 -4.72 -8.62 -7.28
CA HIS A 257 -5.86 -9.44 -6.89
C HIS A 257 -7.20 -8.92 -7.44
N ALA A 258 -7.33 -7.61 -7.63
CA ALA A 258 -8.46 -7.04 -8.34
C ALA A 258 -8.52 -7.50 -9.79
N GLY A 259 -7.37 -7.47 -10.47
CA GLY A 259 -7.23 -7.97 -11.83
C GLY A 259 -7.47 -9.47 -11.96
N ALA A 260 -7.06 -10.25 -10.96
CA ALA A 260 -7.32 -11.69 -10.88
C ALA A 260 -8.77 -12.04 -10.48
N HIS A 261 -9.59 -11.05 -10.12
CA HIS A 261 -10.95 -11.20 -9.59
C HIS A 261 -11.01 -12.03 -8.29
N ASP A 262 -9.99 -11.88 -7.44
CA ASP A 262 -9.92 -12.55 -6.15
C ASP A 262 -10.74 -11.82 -5.08
N ALA A 263 -11.21 -12.57 -4.08
CA ALA A 263 -11.95 -12.00 -2.94
C ALA A 263 -11.05 -11.41 -1.84
N TYR A 264 -9.76 -11.76 -1.84
CA TYR A 264 -8.76 -11.39 -0.85
C TYR A 264 -7.36 -11.45 -1.46
N CYS A 265 -6.38 -10.80 -0.85
CA CYS A 265 -5.00 -10.74 -1.33
C CYS A 265 -4.09 -11.78 -0.68
N CYS A 266 -4.11 -11.90 0.65
CA CYS A 266 -3.19 -12.76 1.37
C CYS A 266 -3.88 -13.67 2.39
N ASN A 267 -4.82 -13.14 3.16
CA ASN A 267 -5.51 -13.90 4.19
C ASN A 267 -7.03 -13.63 4.21
N PRO A 268 -7.85 -14.64 3.88
CA PRO A 268 -9.30 -14.48 3.84
C PRO A 268 -9.91 -14.18 5.22
N LEU A 269 -9.26 -14.60 6.31
CA LEU A 269 -9.74 -14.33 7.66
C LEU A 269 -9.58 -12.84 8.00
N ILE A 270 -8.47 -12.22 7.60
CA ILE A 270 -8.27 -10.77 7.74
C ILE A 270 -9.34 -10.02 6.92
N LYS A 271 -9.56 -10.42 5.67
CA LYS A 271 -10.58 -9.82 4.81
C LYS A 271 -11.96 -9.82 5.47
N VAL A 272 -12.38 -10.96 6.02
CA VAL A 272 -13.68 -11.11 6.69
C VAL A 272 -13.72 -10.36 8.02
N CYS A 273 -12.64 -10.36 8.81
CA CYS A 273 -12.59 -9.64 10.10
C CYS A 273 -12.82 -8.13 9.96
N PHE A 274 -12.39 -7.53 8.86
CA PHE A 274 -12.60 -6.11 8.59
C PHE A 274 -13.92 -5.81 7.85
N ALA A 275 -14.68 -6.83 7.46
CA ALA A 275 -16.04 -6.71 6.95
C ALA A 275 -17.08 -6.54 8.08
N ASP A 276 -16.74 -5.76 9.11
CA ASP A 276 -17.56 -5.56 10.30
C ASP A 276 -18.04 -4.09 10.41
N PRO A 277 -19.35 -3.82 10.21
CA PRO A 277 -19.89 -2.46 10.33
C PRO A 277 -19.89 -1.92 11.77
N SER A 278 -19.53 -2.73 12.77
CA SER A 278 -19.37 -2.28 14.16
C SER A 278 -18.03 -1.59 14.42
N LEU A 279 -17.08 -1.66 13.48
CA LEU A 279 -15.82 -0.92 13.56
C LEU A 279 -16.06 0.59 13.57
N VAL A 280 -15.23 1.30 14.34
CA VAL A 280 -15.34 2.76 14.48
C VAL A 280 -14.95 3.49 13.19
N PHE A 281 -14.00 2.92 12.45
CA PHE A 281 -13.53 3.43 11.18
C PHE A 281 -14.15 2.62 10.03
N ASP A 282 -14.70 3.30 9.03
CA ASP A 282 -15.28 2.66 7.85
C ASP A 282 -14.19 2.26 6.85
N PHE A 283 -13.78 0.99 6.89
CA PHE A 283 -12.77 0.45 5.97
C PHE A 283 -13.25 0.32 4.51
N SER A 284 -14.52 0.62 4.20
CA SER A 284 -15.05 0.61 2.83
C SER A 284 -14.94 1.95 2.11
N ASP A 285 -14.64 3.05 2.81
CA ASP A 285 -14.44 4.39 2.25
C ASP A 285 -13.29 5.12 3.00
N ILE A 286 -12.05 4.64 2.85
CA ILE A 286 -10.86 5.13 3.59
C ILE A 286 -10.68 6.64 3.43
N ARG A 287 -10.64 7.13 2.18
CA ARG A 287 -10.39 8.56 1.89
C ARG A 287 -11.50 9.47 2.45
N LYS A 288 -12.74 8.98 2.46
CA LYS A 288 -13.89 9.70 3.04
C LYS A 288 -13.77 9.81 4.56
N GLU A 289 -13.33 8.76 5.24
CA GLU A 289 -13.06 8.82 6.68
C GLU A 289 -11.92 9.80 7.00
N TYR A 290 -10.88 9.86 6.16
CA TYR A 290 -9.82 10.87 6.29
C TYR A 290 -10.38 12.29 6.16
N ALA A 291 -11.25 12.52 5.16
CA ALA A 291 -11.93 13.81 5.00
C ALA A 291 -12.79 14.16 6.24
N LYS A 292 -13.54 13.20 6.80
CA LYS A 292 -14.30 13.40 8.04
C LYS A 292 -13.38 13.79 9.21
N GLY A 293 -12.23 13.12 9.34
CA GLY A 293 -11.20 13.42 10.32
C GLY A 293 -10.63 14.83 10.16
N ALA A 294 -10.26 15.22 8.93
CA ALA A 294 -9.76 16.56 8.59
C ALA A 294 -10.78 17.66 8.93
N MET A 295 -12.07 17.41 8.70
CA MET A 295 -13.17 18.29 9.07
C MET A 295 -13.54 18.24 10.56
N ARG A 296 -12.86 17.40 11.36
CA ARG A 296 -13.16 17.19 12.80
C ARG A 296 -14.58 16.68 13.07
N THR A 297 -15.10 15.89 12.15
CA THR A 297 -16.45 15.28 12.23
C THR A 297 -16.41 13.79 12.54
N PHE A 298 -15.24 13.16 12.45
CA PHE A 298 -15.01 11.80 12.92
C PHE A 298 -15.06 11.72 14.46
N ARG A 299 -15.65 10.66 15.00
CA ARG A 299 -15.73 10.43 16.46
C ARG A 299 -14.90 9.20 16.83
N PRO A 300 -13.71 9.37 17.41
CA PRO A 300 -12.89 8.24 17.82
C PRO A 300 -13.48 7.56 19.07
N ALA A 301 -13.16 6.28 19.24
CA ALA A 301 -13.30 5.60 20.52
C ALA A 301 -12.11 5.91 21.44
N GLY A 302 -12.21 5.53 22.72
CA GLY A 302 -11.08 5.63 23.67
C GLY A 302 -10.91 7.00 24.34
N GLU A 303 -11.78 7.97 24.05
CA GLU A 303 -11.79 9.25 24.76
C GLU A 303 -12.04 9.06 26.27
N ARG A 304 -11.42 9.92 27.08
CA ARG A 304 -11.46 9.83 28.55
C ARG A 304 -12.37 10.89 29.19
N SER A 305 -13.15 11.61 28.39
CA SER A 305 -14.05 12.69 28.83
C SER A 305 -15.02 12.28 29.94
N LEU A 306 -15.40 11.01 30.00
CA LEU A 306 -16.29 10.46 31.03
C LEU A 306 -15.67 10.43 32.45
N VAL A 307 -14.33 10.37 32.54
CA VAL A 307 -13.60 10.20 33.81
C VAL A 307 -12.67 11.37 34.14
N ILE A 308 -12.77 12.47 33.39
CA ILE A 308 -12.02 13.70 33.63
C ILE A 308 -13.01 14.85 33.89
N PRO A 309 -12.64 15.85 34.72
CA PRO A 309 -13.46 17.04 34.89
C PRO A 309 -13.73 17.74 33.55
N ALA A 310 -14.85 18.46 33.46
CA ALA A 310 -15.09 19.37 32.35
C ALA A 310 -13.95 20.41 32.30
N GLY A 311 -13.25 20.47 31.16
CA GLY A 311 -12.21 21.46 30.88
C GLY A 311 -12.77 22.80 30.42
#